data_AF-A0A6G1CU26-F1
#
_entry.id   AF-A0A6G1CU26-F1
#
_cell.length_a   1.000
_cell.length_b   1.000
_cell.length_c   1.000
_cell.angle_alpha   90.00
_cell.angle_beta   90.00
_cell.angle_gamma   90.00
#
_symmetry.space_group_name_H-M   'P 1'
#
loop_
_entity.id
_entity.type
_entity.pdbx_description
1 polymer ?
#
loop_
_entity_poly.entity_id
_entity_poly.type
_entity_poly.pdbx_seq_one_letter_code
_entity_poly.pdbx_strand_id
1 'polypeptide(L)'
;MYSKCGSLARALDVFCSIKQEDRTLVSYNAAIQAHSMHGHGGDALRLFDEMPTCIEPDGVTYLAVLCGCNHAGLVDDGFRVFNSMRVHPNVKHYGTIVDLLGRAGRLTEAYDTVMSMPFPADIVLWQTLLGAAKMHSAVELAELAAGKLAELGSNVDGDYVLLSNVYASKARWTDVGRIRDTMRSNDVRKVPGFSYTEIDGVMHKFINGDKEHPRWQEIYKALEDMVSRISELGYKPETSNVLHDIGEEEKQYALCYHSEKLAIAFGLIATPPGETLRVIKNLRICGDCHVVAKLISKTYGRVIVIRDRARFHRFEDGQCSCRDYW
;
A
#
# COMPACT_ATOMS: atom_id res chain seq x y z
N MET A 1 8.50 16.01 -8.46
CA MET A 1 9.29 14.95 -9.12
C MET A 1 9.97 14.06 -8.08
N TYR A 2 10.88 14.60 -7.25
CA TYR A 2 11.65 13.82 -6.26
C TYR A 2 10.82 12.92 -5.33
N SER A 3 9.72 13.41 -4.78
CA SER A 3 8.84 12.62 -3.90
C SER A 3 8.25 11.39 -4.60
N LYS A 4 7.94 11.48 -5.89
CA LYS A 4 7.45 10.36 -6.72
C LYS A 4 8.54 9.36 -7.12
N CYS A 5 9.81 9.69 -6.87
CA CYS A 5 10.98 8.83 -7.08
C CYS A 5 11.51 8.25 -5.76
N GLY A 6 10.77 8.37 -4.66
CA GLY A 6 11.18 7.82 -3.37
C GLY A 6 12.16 8.68 -2.58
N SER A 7 12.38 9.95 -2.98
CA SER A 7 13.25 10.88 -2.24
C SER A 7 12.44 12.01 -1.61
N LEU A 8 12.04 11.83 -0.36
CA LEU A 8 11.38 12.86 0.44
C LEU A 8 12.34 14.03 0.73
N ALA A 9 13.56 13.73 1.19
CA ALA A 9 14.56 14.75 1.54
C ALA A 9 14.77 15.78 0.43
N ARG A 10 15.08 15.33 -0.80
CA ARG A 10 15.26 16.24 -1.95
C ARG A 10 14.00 17.01 -2.33
N ALA A 11 12.82 16.44 -2.09
CA ALA A 11 11.57 17.16 -2.33
C ALA A 11 11.41 18.32 -1.34
N LEU A 12 11.76 18.09 -0.07
CA LEU A 12 11.69 19.09 0.98
C LEU A 12 12.81 20.13 0.86
N ASP A 13 14.02 19.76 0.43
CA ASP A 13 15.10 20.70 0.17
C ASP A 13 14.67 21.76 -0.86
N VAL A 14 13.99 21.33 -1.92
CA VAL A 14 13.44 22.25 -2.94
C VAL A 14 12.32 23.12 -2.38
N PHE A 15 11.46 22.59 -1.51
CA PHE A 15 10.43 23.39 -0.88
C PHE A 15 11.03 24.44 0.08
N CYS A 16 12.02 24.04 0.87
CA CYS A 16 12.72 24.89 1.82
C CYS A 16 13.59 25.96 1.15
N SER A 17 14.08 25.72 -0.08
CA SER A 17 14.84 26.72 -0.83
C SER A 17 13.98 27.84 -1.42
N ILE A 18 12.66 27.66 -1.50
CA ILE A 18 11.71 28.72 -1.87
C ILE A 18 11.53 29.63 -0.65
N LYS A 19 11.81 30.94 -0.85
CA LYS A 19 11.56 31.97 0.16
C LYS A 19 10.10 31.95 0.59
N GLN A 20 9.84 32.22 1.86
CA GLN A 20 8.51 32.06 2.43
C GLN A 20 7.46 32.92 1.72
N GLU A 21 7.82 34.13 1.30
CA GLU A 21 6.99 35.06 0.54
C GLU A 21 6.67 34.58 -0.89
N ASP A 22 7.52 33.73 -1.48
CA ASP A 22 7.38 33.19 -2.83
C ASP A 22 6.66 31.82 -2.83
N ARG A 23 6.39 31.25 -1.65
CA ARG A 23 5.67 29.97 -1.54
C ARG A 23 4.22 30.17 -1.94
N THR A 24 3.76 29.31 -2.85
CA THR A 24 2.39 29.29 -3.36
C THR A 24 1.63 28.10 -2.82
N LEU A 25 0.30 28.11 -2.96
CA LEU A 25 -0.58 26.96 -2.70
C LEU A 25 -0.04 25.67 -3.34
N VAL A 26 0.46 25.75 -4.58
CA VAL A 26 1.03 24.60 -5.31
C VAL A 26 2.27 24.04 -4.61
N SER A 27 3.15 24.91 -4.09
CA SER A 27 4.35 24.48 -3.36
C SER A 27 4.01 23.79 -2.04
N TYR A 28 3.03 24.32 -1.29
CA TYR A 28 2.51 23.67 -0.08
C TYR A 28 1.86 22.32 -0.40
N ASN A 29 0.97 22.26 -1.40
CA ASN A 29 0.34 21.02 -1.84
C ASN A 29 1.37 19.95 -2.22
N ALA A 30 2.45 20.34 -2.91
CA ALA A 30 3.52 19.42 -3.29
C ALA A 30 4.29 18.88 -2.07
N ALA A 31 4.58 19.72 -1.07
CA ALA A 31 5.31 19.33 0.14
C ALA A 31 4.44 18.49 1.09
N ILE A 32 3.17 18.88 1.31
CA ILE A 32 2.18 18.11 2.07
C ILE A 32 2.01 16.73 1.44
N GLN A 33 1.78 16.67 0.12
CA GLN A 33 1.65 15.39 -0.59
C GLN A 33 2.93 14.55 -0.49
N ALA A 34 4.11 15.17 -0.49
CA ALA A 34 5.37 14.45 -0.30
C ALA A 34 5.43 13.77 1.08
N HIS A 35 5.08 14.46 2.15
CA HIS A 35 4.97 13.86 3.49
C HIS A 35 3.93 12.72 3.52
N SER A 36 2.73 12.96 2.99
CA SER A 36 1.64 11.98 2.96
C SER A 36 2.00 10.69 2.21
N MET A 37 2.68 10.80 1.07
CA MET A 37 3.11 9.65 0.27
C MET A 37 4.25 8.85 0.91
N HIS A 38 4.95 9.40 1.89
CA HIS A 38 6.11 8.75 2.53
C HIS A 38 5.80 8.25 3.95
N GLY A 39 4.53 8.30 4.37
CA GLY A 39 4.07 7.83 5.68
C GLY A 39 4.21 8.87 6.80
N HIS A 40 4.54 10.12 6.47
CA HIS A 40 4.79 11.18 7.44
C HIS A 40 3.53 12.04 7.67
N GLY A 41 2.41 11.39 8.03
CA GLY A 41 1.11 12.08 8.16
C GLY A 41 1.09 13.24 9.16
N GLY A 42 1.80 13.11 10.28
CA GLY A 42 1.91 14.21 11.27
C GLY A 42 2.66 15.44 10.73
N ASP A 43 3.66 15.23 9.88
CA ASP A 43 4.37 16.34 9.23
C ASP A 43 3.48 17.02 8.17
N ALA A 44 2.68 16.23 7.45
CA ALA A 44 1.72 16.76 6.48
C ALA A 44 0.66 17.64 7.16
N LEU A 45 0.14 17.21 8.32
CA LEU A 45 -0.78 17.99 9.15
C LEU A 45 -0.15 19.28 9.65
N ARG A 46 1.06 19.19 10.23
CA ARG A 46 1.78 20.36 10.72
C ARG A 46 2.00 21.39 9.62
N LEU A 47 2.43 20.96 8.43
CA LEU A 47 2.67 21.86 7.31
C LEU A 47 1.37 22.50 6.79
N PHE A 48 0.24 21.81 6.89
CA PHE A 48 -1.09 22.37 6.61
C PHE A 48 -1.50 23.42 7.64
N ASP A 49 -1.31 23.13 8.93
CA ASP A 49 -1.64 24.06 10.01
C ASP A 49 -0.74 25.31 10.00
N GLU A 50 0.49 25.20 9.47
CA GLU A 50 1.44 26.30 9.30
C GLU A 50 1.23 27.13 8.01
N MET A 51 0.26 26.77 7.15
CA MET A 51 -0.01 27.54 5.93
C MET A 51 -0.38 29.00 6.27
N PRO A 52 0.23 29.99 5.60
CA PRO A 52 -0.11 31.39 5.80
C PRO A 52 -1.60 31.66 5.54
N THR A 53 -2.23 32.51 6.35
CA THR A 53 -3.65 32.84 6.21
C THR A 53 -4.02 33.48 4.88
N CYS A 54 -3.06 34.02 4.12
CA CYS A 54 -3.27 34.55 2.77
C CYS A 54 -3.31 33.46 1.68
N ILE A 55 -2.96 32.22 2.00
CA ILE A 55 -2.98 31.07 1.09
C ILE A 55 -4.13 30.16 1.52
N GLU A 56 -5.28 30.34 0.89
CA GLU A 56 -6.47 29.54 1.19
C GLU A 56 -6.31 28.09 0.67
N PRO A 57 -6.49 27.06 1.53
CA PRO A 57 -6.49 25.66 1.12
C PRO A 57 -7.59 25.34 0.12
N ASP A 58 -7.25 24.60 -0.94
CA ASP A 58 -8.22 24.09 -1.91
C ASP A 58 -8.48 22.59 -1.72
N GLY A 59 -9.35 22.02 -2.55
CA GLY A 59 -9.65 20.58 -2.48
C GLY A 59 -8.42 19.69 -2.71
N VAL A 60 -7.37 20.17 -3.38
CA VAL A 60 -6.13 19.41 -3.52
C VAL A 60 -5.34 19.43 -2.22
N THR A 61 -5.31 20.57 -1.52
CA THR A 61 -4.70 20.70 -0.19
C THR A 61 -5.35 19.73 0.79
N TYR A 62 -6.67 19.80 0.96
CA TYR A 62 -7.39 18.94 1.90
C TYR A 62 -7.20 17.46 1.57
N LEU A 63 -7.30 17.08 0.30
CA LEU A 63 -7.05 15.70 -0.12
C LEU A 63 -5.63 15.23 0.24
N ALA A 64 -4.61 16.07 0.03
CA ALA A 64 -3.22 15.72 0.35
C ALA A 64 -3.01 15.49 1.85
N VAL A 65 -3.60 16.32 2.71
CA VAL A 65 -3.55 16.17 4.17
C VAL A 65 -4.31 14.94 4.62
N LEU A 66 -5.54 14.73 4.12
CA LEU A 66 -6.35 13.55 4.41
C LEU A 66 -5.65 12.25 4.03
N CYS A 67 -4.92 12.22 2.90
CA CYS A 67 -4.09 11.07 2.53
C CYS A 67 -3.00 10.81 3.57
N GLY A 68 -2.42 11.86 4.15
CA GLY A 68 -1.44 11.77 5.23
C GLY A 68 -2.05 11.18 6.50
N CYS A 69 -3.22 11.68 6.92
CA CYS A 69 -3.96 11.12 8.05
C CYS A 69 -4.31 9.64 7.82
N ASN A 70 -4.82 9.30 6.64
CA ASN A 70 -5.12 7.93 6.23
C ASN A 70 -3.89 7.03 6.31
N HIS A 71 -2.74 7.45 5.78
CA HIS A 71 -1.54 6.61 5.79
C HIS A 71 -0.87 6.50 7.17
N ALA A 72 -1.17 7.40 8.10
CA ALA A 72 -0.61 7.40 9.45
C ALA A 72 -1.61 6.95 10.54
N GLY A 73 -2.84 6.58 10.16
CA GLY A 73 -3.89 6.15 11.09
C GLY A 73 -4.42 7.25 12.00
N LEU A 74 -4.31 8.52 11.59
CA LEU A 74 -4.74 9.68 12.36
C LEU A 74 -6.23 9.94 12.14
N VAL A 75 -7.08 9.08 12.70
CA VAL A 75 -8.52 9.09 12.44
C VAL A 75 -9.16 10.42 12.86
N ASP A 76 -8.90 10.86 14.09
CA ASP A 76 -9.51 12.08 14.64
C ASP A 76 -9.06 13.35 13.89
N ASP A 77 -7.77 13.43 13.55
CA ASP A 77 -7.24 14.54 12.74
C ASP A 77 -7.83 14.52 11.32
N GLY A 78 -8.01 13.33 10.73
CA GLY A 78 -8.67 13.17 9.43
C GLY A 78 -10.09 13.75 9.42
N PHE A 79 -10.89 13.46 10.46
CA PHE A 79 -12.22 14.06 10.61
C PHE A 79 -12.18 15.55 10.89
N ARG A 80 -11.24 16.02 11.72
CA ARG A 80 -11.04 17.47 11.95
C ARG A 80 -10.82 18.19 10.62
N VAL A 81 -9.89 17.68 9.80
CA VAL A 81 -9.56 18.25 8.49
C VAL A 81 -10.77 18.20 7.56
N PHE A 82 -11.44 17.06 7.44
CA PHE A 82 -12.61 16.90 6.57
C PHE A 82 -13.77 17.83 6.94
N ASN A 83 -14.08 17.96 8.23
CA ASN A 83 -15.14 18.83 8.73
C ASN A 83 -14.77 20.33 8.66
N SER A 84 -13.48 20.66 8.62
CA SER A 84 -13.00 22.04 8.46
C SER A 84 -12.96 22.52 7.01
N MET A 85 -13.26 21.65 6.05
CA MET A 85 -13.18 21.99 4.62
C MET A 85 -14.07 23.18 4.28
N ARG A 86 -13.46 24.22 3.71
CA ARG A 86 -14.15 25.41 3.18
C ARG A 86 -14.64 25.24 1.73
N VAL A 87 -14.39 24.07 1.14
CA VAL A 87 -14.79 23.67 -0.21
C VAL A 87 -15.66 22.43 -0.14
N HIS A 88 -16.54 22.23 -1.12
CA HIS A 88 -17.39 21.03 -1.13
C HIS A 88 -16.57 19.75 -1.30
N PRO A 89 -16.71 18.76 -0.40
CA PRO A 89 -16.04 17.49 -0.55
C PRO A 89 -16.56 16.74 -1.77
N ASN A 90 -15.62 16.21 -2.56
CA ASN A 90 -15.91 15.34 -3.70
C ASN A 90 -15.63 13.87 -3.37
N VAL A 91 -15.89 12.98 -4.33
CA VAL A 91 -15.73 11.51 -4.16
C VAL A 91 -14.36 11.09 -3.63
N LYS A 92 -13.28 11.81 -3.97
CA LYS A 92 -11.92 11.49 -3.50
C LYS A 92 -11.72 11.81 -2.02
N HIS A 93 -12.36 12.87 -1.52
CA HIS A 93 -12.30 13.21 -0.09
C HIS A 93 -13.05 12.16 0.73
N TYR A 94 -14.28 11.82 0.32
CA TYR A 94 -15.05 10.74 0.94
C TYR A 94 -14.32 9.41 0.87
N GLY A 95 -13.78 9.03 -0.29
CA GLY A 95 -12.99 7.80 -0.46
C GLY A 95 -11.80 7.73 0.50
N THR A 96 -11.15 8.86 0.79
CA THR A 96 -10.04 8.91 1.74
C THR A 96 -10.49 8.72 3.18
N ILE A 97 -11.65 9.27 3.57
CA ILE A 97 -12.24 9.05 4.90
C ILE A 97 -12.72 7.60 5.07
N VAL A 98 -13.33 7.04 4.02
CA VAL A 98 -13.78 5.64 4.01
C VAL A 98 -12.57 4.69 4.12
N ASP A 99 -11.47 4.94 3.41
CA ASP A 99 -10.22 4.15 3.57
C ASP A 99 -9.63 4.30 4.99
N LEU A 100 -9.60 5.53 5.53
CA LEU A 100 -9.10 5.79 6.88
C LEU A 100 -9.91 5.03 7.95
N LEU A 101 -11.24 5.11 7.90
CA LEU A 101 -12.14 4.37 8.79
C LEU A 101 -12.02 2.86 8.59
N GLY A 102 -11.97 2.44 7.33
CA GLY A 102 -11.86 1.04 6.94
C GLY A 102 -10.60 0.38 7.48
N ARG A 103 -9.45 1.06 7.42
CA ARG A 103 -8.18 0.59 7.99
C ARG A 103 -8.16 0.60 9.52
N ALA A 104 -8.92 1.50 10.15
CA ALA A 104 -9.07 1.57 11.59
C ALA A 104 -10.08 0.55 12.15
N GLY A 105 -10.70 -0.28 11.30
CA GLY A 105 -11.73 -1.25 11.71
C GLY A 105 -13.09 -0.63 12.03
N ARG A 106 -13.29 0.67 11.77
CA ARG A 106 -14.56 1.39 11.99
C ARG A 106 -15.51 1.19 10.81
N LEU A 107 -15.81 -0.07 10.50
CA LEU A 107 -16.49 -0.49 9.27
C LEU A 107 -17.90 0.08 9.12
N THR A 108 -18.67 0.13 10.21
CA THR A 108 -20.02 0.71 10.21
C THR A 108 -19.97 2.18 9.81
N GLU A 109 -19.07 2.95 10.43
CA GLU A 109 -18.91 4.37 10.10
C GLU A 109 -18.37 4.59 8.69
N ALA A 110 -17.50 3.70 8.20
CA ALA A 110 -17.06 3.71 6.81
C ALA A 110 -18.24 3.55 5.86
N TYR A 111 -19.13 2.59 6.12
CA TYR A 111 -20.34 2.37 5.35
C TYR A 111 -21.33 3.54 5.43
N ASP A 112 -21.58 4.05 6.64
CA ASP A 112 -22.47 5.20 6.85
C ASP A 112 -21.95 6.44 6.15
N THR A 113 -20.63 6.63 6.12
CA THR A 113 -19.98 7.71 5.35
C THR A 113 -20.33 7.60 3.87
N VAL A 114 -20.27 6.39 3.29
CA VAL A 114 -20.68 6.15 1.89
C VAL A 114 -22.15 6.50 1.68
N MET A 115 -23.02 6.08 2.59
CA MET A 115 -24.47 6.30 2.48
C MET A 115 -24.87 7.76 2.69
N SER A 116 -24.06 8.54 3.41
CA SER A 116 -24.29 9.97 3.67
C SER A 116 -23.87 10.89 2.52
N MET A 117 -23.21 10.36 1.49
CA MET A 117 -22.69 11.16 0.38
C MET A 117 -23.83 11.83 -0.41
N PRO A 118 -23.66 13.11 -0.84
CA PRO A 118 -24.69 13.81 -1.62
C PRO A 118 -24.74 13.39 -3.09
N PHE A 119 -23.97 12.38 -3.48
CA PHE A 119 -23.89 11.82 -4.84
C PHE A 119 -23.57 10.32 -4.77
N PRO A 120 -23.86 9.54 -5.83
CA PRO A 120 -23.61 8.10 -5.84
C PRO A 120 -22.14 7.74 -5.63
N ALA A 121 -21.90 6.69 -4.85
CA ALA A 121 -20.59 6.08 -4.70
C ALA A 121 -20.15 5.39 -6.00
N ASP A 122 -18.88 5.57 -6.37
CA ASP A 122 -18.29 4.95 -7.56
C ASP A 122 -17.68 3.58 -7.25
N ILE A 123 -17.17 2.91 -8.30
CA ILE A 123 -16.50 1.61 -8.19
C ILE A 123 -15.34 1.66 -7.17
N VAL A 124 -14.54 2.73 -7.18
CA VAL A 124 -13.34 2.84 -6.32
C VAL A 124 -13.73 2.87 -4.85
N LEU A 125 -14.83 3.53 -4.51
CA LEU A 125 -15.28 3.67 -3.13
C LEU A 125 -15.86 2.35 -2.58
N TRP A 126 -16.59 1.60 -3.40
CA TRP A 126 -17.03 0.24 -3.05
C TRP A 126 -15.86 -0.76 -2.97
N GLN A 127 -14.85 -0.64 -3.85
CA GLN A 127 -13.61 -1.40 -3.76
C GLN A 127 -12.85 -1.12 -2.46
N THR A 128 -12.90 0.14 -1.99
CA THR A 128 -12.29 0.55 -0.71
C THR A 128 -12.97 -0.15 0.47
N LEU A 129 -14.32 -0.17 0.50
CA LEU A 129 -15.08 -0.91 1.51
C LEU A 129 -14.82 -2.43 1.44
N LEU A 130 -14.77 -3.01 0.25
CA LEU A 130 -14.45 -4.43 0.07
C LEU A 130 -13.04 -4.77 0.58
N GLY A 131 -12.08 -3.88 0.33
CA GLY A 131 -10.71 -4.00 0.86
C GLY A 131 -10.68 -3.94 2.40
N ALA A 132 -11.42 -3.02 3.01
CA ALA A 132 -11.55 -2.91 4.47
C ALA A 132 -12.24 -4.15 5.06
N ALA A 133 -13.32 -4.62 4.44
CA ALA A 133 -14.03 -5.83 4.83
C ALA A 133 -13.11 -7.07 4.80
N LYS A 134 -12.26 -7.19 3.77
CA LYS A 134 -11.22 -8.23 3.71
C LYS A 134 -10.21 -8.12 4.84
N MET A 135 -9.78 -6.90 5.19
CA MET A 135 -8.78 -6.68 6.24
C MET A 135 -9.28 -7.12 7.62
N HIS A 136 -10.57 -6.92 7.88
CA HIS A 136 -11.21 -7.22 9.16
C HIS A 136 -12.06 -8.50 9.12
N SER A 137 -11.96 -9.29 8.05
CA SER A 137 -12.74 -10.53 7.84
C SER A 137 -14.26 -10.34 8.05
N ALA A 138 -14.80 -9.19 7.65
CA ALA A 138 -16.22 -8.84 7.74
C ALA A 138 -16.97 -9.33 6.51
N VAL A 139 -17.63 -10.47 6.65
CA VAL A 139 -18.22 -11.22 5.53
C VAL A 139 -19.40 -10.45 4.92
N GLU A 140 -20.29 -9.95 5.77
CA GLU A 140 -21.53 -9.30 5.36
C GLU A 140 -21.25 -8.01 4.58
N LEU A 141 -20.29 -7.21 5.04
CA LEU A 141 -19.87 -5.99 4.33
C LEU A 141 -19.17 -6.32 3.01
N ALA A 142 -18.37 -7.40 2.96
CA ALA A 142 -17.72 -7.84 1.73
C ALA A 142 -18.74 -8.29 0.68
N GLU A 143 -19.74 -9.09 1.07
CA GLU A 143 -20.84 -9.53 0.20
C GLU A 143 -21.65 -8.32 -0.32
N LEU A 144 -21.99 -7.37 0.55
CA LEU A 144 -22.69 -6.13 0.18
C LEU A 144 -21.88 -5.31 -0.84
N ALA A 145 -20.61 -5.03 -0.54
CA ALA A 145 -19.76 -4.22 -1.41
C ALA A 145 -19.55 -4.90 -2.77
N ALA A 146 -19.35 -6.22 -2.80
CA ALA A 146 -19.24 -6.98 -4.04
C ALA A 146 -20.54 -6.97 -4.86
N GLY A 147 -21.71 -7.05 -4.22
CA GLY A 147 -23.00 -6.90 -4.87
C GLY A 147 -23.13 -5.52 -5.55
N LYS A 148 -22.77 -4.46 -4.84
CA LYS A 148 -22.76 -3.09 -5.39
C LYS A 148 -21.79 -2.92 -6.57
N LEU A 149 -20.63 -3.55 -6.50
CA LEU A 149 -19.66 -3.57 -7.60
C LEU A 149 -20.20 -4.29 -8.84
N ALA A 150 -20.91 -5.41 -8.65
CA ALA A 150 -21.55 -6.13 -9.74
C ALA A 150 -22.69 -5.31 -10.37
N GLU A 151 -23.52 -4.63 -9.58
CA GLU A 151 -24.56 -3.71 -10.07
C GLU A 151 -23.97 -2.58 -10.92
N LEU A 152 -22.78 -2.08 -10.56
CA LEU A 152 -22.04 -1.05 -11.31
C LEU A 152 -21.26 -1.61 -12.51
N GLY A 153 -21.32 -2.92 -12.77
CA GLY A 153 -20.64 -3.57 -13.89
C GLY A 153 -19.12 -3.72 -13.71
N SER A 154 -18.61 -3.71 -12.47
CA SER A 154 -17.21 -4.00 -12.23
C SER A 154 -16.88 -5.44 -12.61
N ASN A 155 -15.83 -5.62 -13.42
CA ASN A 155 -15.31 -6.93 -13.80
C ASN A 155 -13.81 -7.03 -13.54
N VAL A 156 -13.31 -6.28 -12.56
CA VAL A 156 -11.90 -6.27 -12.17
C VAL A 156 -11.59 -7.51 -11.32
N ASP A 157 -10.50 -8.19 -11.65
CA ASP A 157 -10.06 -9.42 -10.96
C ASP A 157 -9.87 -9.24 -9.45
N GLY A 158 -9.40 -8.05 -9.04
CA GLY A 158 -9.20 -7.68 -7.65
C GLY A 158 -10.45 -7.85 -6.77
N ASP A 159 -11.64 -7.55 -7.30
CA ASP A 159 -12.89 -7.57 -6.53
C ASP A 159 -13.26 -9.01 -6.15
N TYR A 160 -13.21 -9.91 -7.14
CA TYR A 160 -13.42 -11.34 -6.93
C TYR A 160 -12.37 -11.93 -5.99
N VAL A 161 -11.10 -11.57 -6.17
CA VAL A 161 -10.01 -12.07 -5.32
C VAL A 161 -10.19 -11.62 -3.87
N LEU A 162 -10.59 -10.36 -3.63
CA LEU A 162 -10.84 -9.86 -2.28
C LEU A 162 -12.01 -10.58 -1.60
N LEU A 163 -13.14 -10.77 -2.29
CA LEU A 163 -14.29 -11.51 -1.75
C LEU A 163 -13.94 -12.99 -1.49
N SER A 164 -13.26 -13.64 -2.44
CA SER A 164 -12.77 -15.02 -2.29
C SER A 164 -11.86 -15.17 -1.07
N ASN A 165 -10.97 -14.20 -0.84
CA ASN A 165 -10.09 -14.16 0.32
C ASN A 165 -10.86 -14.01 1.64
N VAL A 166 -11.93 -13.21 1.67
CA VAL A 166 -12.80 -13.10 2.87
C VAL A 166 -13.41 -14.47 3.20
N TYR A 167 -13.95 -15.17 2.21
CA TYR A 167 -14.49 -16.53 2.40
C TYR A 167 -13.43 -17.54 2.84
N ALA A 168 -12.26 -17.52 2.21
CA ALA A 168 -11.15 -18.40 2.58
C ALA A 168 -10.71 -18.18 4.04
N SER A 169 -10.69 -16.92 4.51
CA SER A 169 -10.37 -16.60 5.92
C SER A 169 -11.37 -17.18 6.93
N LYS A 170 -12.56 -17.55 6.49
CA LYS A 170 -13.62 -18.21 7.28
C LYS A 170 -13.80 -19.68 6.93
N ALA A 171 -12.86 -20.29 6.19
CA ALA A 171 -12.94 -21.67 5.70
C ALA A 171 -14.22 -21.98 4.87
N ARG A 172 -14.83 -20.96 4.25
CA ARG A 172 -16.00 -21.10 3.37
C ARG A 172 -15.57 -21.53 1.96
N TRP A 173 -14.97 -22.73 1.83
CA TRP A 173 -14.35 -23.19 0.58
C TRP A 173 -15.33 -23.40 -0.57
N THR A 174 -16.58 -23.75 -0.28
CA THR A 174 -17.64 -23.81 -1.30
C THR A 174 -17.83 -22.46 -1.97
N ASP A 175 -17.81 -21.37 -1.20
CA ASP A 175 -17.95 -20.01 -1.71
C ASP A 175 -16.72 -19.55 -2.50
N VAL A 176 -15.53 -19.94 -2.04
CA VAL A 176 -14.29 -19.75 -2.81
C VAL A 176 -14.41 -20.41 -4.19
N GLY A 177 -14.96 -21.64 -4.25
CA GLY A 177 -15.27 -22.33 -5.50
C GLY A 177 -16.24 -21.55 -6.39
N ARG A 178 -17.36 -21.09 -5.83
CA ARG A 178 -18.36 -20.30 -6.56
C ARG A 178 -17.76 -19.03 -7.17
N ILE A 179 -16.92 -18.30 -6.42
CA ILE A 179 -16.26 -17.11 -6.95
C ILE A 179 -15.33 -17.44 -8.12
N ARG A 180 -14.58 -18.55 -8.06
CA ARG A 180 -13.73 -19.00 -9.17
C ARG A 180 -14.57 -19.37 -10.41
N ASP A 181 -15.73 -19.98 -10.22
CA ASP A 181 -16.68 -20.25 -11.31
C ASP A 181 -17.18 -18.96 -11.95
N THR A 182 -17.60 -17.98 -11.14
CA THR A 182 -18.03 -16.67 -11.63
C THR A 182 -16.93 -15.95 -12.40
N MET A 183 -15.69 -15.96 -11.91
CA MET A 183 -14.55 -15.39 -12.63
C MET A 183 -14.37 -16.03 -14.01
N ARG A 184 -14.49 -17.37 -14.10
CA ARG A 184 -14.41 -18.09 -15.38
C ARG A 184 -15.55 -17.72 -16.32
N SER A 185 -16.78 -17.66 -15.82
CA SER A 185 -17.96 -17.28 -16.62
C SER A 185 -17.89 -15.84 -17.16
N ASN A 186 -17.22 -14.94 -16.42
CA ASN A 186 -17.05 -13.54 -16.80
C ASN A 186 -15.73 -13.25 -17.53
N ASP A 187 -14.99 -14.28 -17.95
CA ASP A 187 -13.65 -14.23 -18.58
C ASP A 187 -12.63 -13.36 -17.81
N VAL A 188 -12.70 -13.39 -16.48
CA VAL A 188 -11.80 -12.65 -15.59
C VAL A 188 -10.62 -13.52 -15.20
N ARG A 189 -9.41 -13.03 -15.46
CA ARG A 189 -8.16 -13.68 -15.07
C ARG A 189 -7.43 -12.85 -14.02
N LYS A 190 -6.98 -13.52 -12.96
CA LYS A 190 -6.15 -12.89 -11.92
C LYS A 190 -4.81 -12.43 -12.52
N VAL A 191 -4.51 -11.14 -12.36
CA VAL A 191 -3.20 -10.58 -12.71
C VAL A 191 -2.21 -10.91 -11.59
N PRO A 192 -1.04 -11.51 -11.90
CA PRO A 192 -0.04 -11.82 -10.88
C PRO A 192 0.60 -10.53 -10.31
N GLY A 193 0.97 -10.59 -9.02
CA GLY A 193 1.76 -9.54 -8.39
C GLY A 193 3.21 -9.61 -8.86
N PHE A 194 3.78 -8.47 -9.26
CA PHE A 194 5.15 -8.35 -9.73
C PHE A 194 5.85 -7.14 -9.12
N SER A 195 7.17 -7.21 -9.06
CA SER A 195 8.02 -6.15 -8.53
C SER A 195 9.04 -5.74 -9.58
N TYR A 196 9.43 -4.47 -9.58
CA TYR A 196 10.54 -3.96 -10.36
C TYR A 196 11.65 -3.43 -9.48
N THR A 197 12.89 -3.51 -9.97
CA THR A 197 14.02 -2.74 -9.45
C THR A 197 14.80 -2.19 -10.65
N GLU A 198 15.35 -1.00 -10.48
CA GLU A 198 16.24 -0.37 -11.46
C GLU A 198 17.68 -0.50 -10.98
N ILE A 199 18.57 -1.05 -11.80
CA ILE A 199 20.00 -1.17 -11.52
C ILE A 199 20.76 -0.81 -12.79
N ASP A 200 21.73 0.10 -12.68
CA ASP A 200 22.52 0.60 -13.82
C ASP A 200 21.67 1.10 -15.00
N GLY A 201 20.50 1.71 -14.70
CA GLY A 201 19.56 2.23 -15.70
C GLY A 201 18.70 1.16 -16.38
N VAL A 202 18.80 -0.11 -15.97
CA VAL A 202 18.02 -1.22 -16.51
C VAL A 202 16.91 -1.60 -15.53
N MET A 203 15.70 -1.76 -16.06
CA MET A 203 14.54 -2.21 -15.30
C MET A 203 14.46 -3.73 -15.28
N HIS A 204 14.53 -4.32 -14.08
CA HIS A 204 14.40 -5.76 -13.86
C HIS A 204 13.03 -6.06 -13.25
N LYS A 205 12.27 -6.96 -13.89
CA LYS A 205 10.95 -7.41 -13.44
C LYS A 205 11.07 -8.76 -12.76
N PHE A 206 10.33 -8.94 -11.67
CA PHE A 206 10.21 -10.20 -10.96
C PHE A 206 8.74 -10.57 -10.75
N ILE A 207 8.39 -11.82 -11.03
CA ILE A 207 7.13 -12.45 -10.61
C ILE A 207 7.36 -13.47 -9.49
N ASN A 208 6.31 -14.01 -8.88
CA ASN A 208 6.49 -15.04 -7.85
C ASN A 208 7.14 -16.29 -8.48
N GLY A 209 8.22 -16.80 -7.88
CA GLY A 209 8.92 -17.98 -8.37
C GLY A 209 9.62 -17.77 -9.72
N ASP A 210 9.94 -16.53 -10.07
CA ASP A 210 10.55 -16.18 -11.36
C ASP A 210 11.90 -16.87 -11.57
N LYS A 211 12.11 -17.42 -12.77
CA LYS A 211 13.37 -18.00 -13.23
C LYS A 211 13.76 -17.52 -14.63
N GLU A 212 13.05 -16.53 -15.18
CA GLU A 212 13.34 -15.95 -16.50
C GLU A 212 14.54 -14.99 -16.46
N HIS A 213 14.86 -14.44 -15.28
CA HIS A 213 16.00 -13.55 -15.12
C HIS A 213 17.33 -14.27 -15.42
N PRO A 214 18.26 -13.69 -16.21
CA PRO A 214 19.54 -14.36 -16.57
C PRO A 214 20.38 -14.81 -15.38
N ARG A 215 20.28 -14.08 -14.25
CA ARG A 215 20.97 -14.35 -12.98
C ARG A 215 20.11 -15.06 -11.93
N TRP A 216 19.03 -15.74 -12.31
CA TRP A 216 18.06 -16.30 -11.35
C TRP A 216 18.69 -17.22 -10.30
N GLN A 217 19.72 -18.00 -10.67
CA GLN A 217 20.42 -18.91 -9.73
C GLN A 217 21.12 -18.12 -8.61
N GLU A 218 21.80 -17.03 -8.97
CA GLU A 218 22.46 -16.16 -7.98
C GLU A 218 21.43 -15.47 -7.09
N ILE A 219 20.30 -15.04 -7.66
CA ILE A 219 19.22 -14.39 -6.92
C ILE A 219 18.59 -15.36 -5.91
N TYR A 220 18.38 -16.62 -6.30
CA TYR A 220 17.81 -17.63 -5.41
C TYR A 220 18.75 -17.97 -4.27
N LYS A 221 20.04 -18.13 -4.57
CA LYS A 221 21.06 -18.32 -3.53
C LYS A 221 21.09 -17.14 -2.56
N ALA A 222 21.06 -15.91 -3.08
CA ALA A 222 21.02 -14.71 -2.25
C ALA A 222 19.73 -14.63 -1.41
N LEU A 223 18.59 -15.05 -1.97
CA LEU A 223 17.31 -15.13 -1.26
C LEU A 223 17.36 -16.16 -0.12
N GLU A 224 17.95 -17.34 -0.35
CA GLU A 224 18.13 -18.38 0.67
C GLU A 224 19.04 -17.89 1.80
N ASP A 225 20.20 -17.31 1.47
CA ASP A 225 21.11 -16.70 2.44
C ASP A 225 20.42 -15.59 3.24
N MET A 226 19.65 -14.76 2.54
CA MET A 226 18.88 -13.66 3.10
C MET A 226 17.85 -14.14 4.12
N VAL A 227 17.05 -15.15 3.75
CA VAL A 227 16.02 -15.74 4.62
C VAL A 227 16.66 -16.44 5.82
N SER A 228 17.76 -17.19 5.61
CA SER A 228 18.49 -17.85 6.68
C SER A 228 18.95 -16.87 7.77
N ARG A 229 19.54 -15.73 7.38
CA ARG A 229 20.02 -14.72 8.33
C ARG A 229 18.91 -14.05 9.13
N ILE A 230 17.76 -13.76 8.52
CA ILE A 230 16.65 -13.15 9.25
C ILE A 230 15.91 -14.15 10.15
N SER A 231 15.95 -15.45 9.81
CA SER A 231 15.43 -16.50 10.69
C SER A 231 16.21 -16.59 12.00
N GLU A 232 17.53 -16.34 11.99
CA GLU A 232 18.34 -16.23 13.21
C GLU A 232 17.91 -15.04 14.11
N LEU A 233 17.28 -14.02 13.53
CA LEU A 233 16.68 -12.88 14.24
C LEU A 233 15.22 -13.11 14.64
N GLY A 234 14.70 -14.33 14.46
CA GLY A 234 13.34 -14.71 14.87
C GLY A 234 12.27 -14.51 13.81
N TYR A 235 12.64 -14.29 12.54
CA TYR A 235 11.66 -14.28 11.44
C TYR A 235 10.91 -15.61 11.36
N LYS A 236 9.57 -15.52 11.31
CA LYS A 236 8.67 -16.64 11.02
C LYS A 236 7.74 -16.22 9.87
N PRO A 237 7.61 -17.03 8.80
CA PRO A 237 6.69 -16.71 7.71
C PRO A 237 5.25 -16.56 8.21
N GLU A 238 4.55 -15.50 7.77
CA GLU A 238 3.15 -15.27 8.15
C GLU A 238 2.18 -16.10 7.27
N THR A 239 2.15 -17.42 7.50
CA THR A 239 1.36 -18.37 6.71
C THR A 239 -0.15 -18.16 6.78
N SER A 240 -0.64 -17.50 7.83
CA SER A 240 -2.05 -17.06 7.93
C SER A 240 -2.48 -16.15 6.78
N ASN A 241 -1.54 -15.46 6.14
CA ASN A 241 -1.81 -14.62 4.97
C ASN A 241 -1.96 -15.42 3.66
N VAL A 242 -1.62 -16.71 3.66
CA VAL A 242 -1.76 -17.59 2.50
C VAL A 242 -3.13 -18.24 2.54
N LEU A 243 -4.08 -17.60 1.86
CA LEU A 243 -5.49 -17.97 1.82
C LEU A 243 -5.80 -19.07 0.78
N HIS A 244 -4.87 -20.01 0.65
CA HIS A 244 -4.99 -21.21 -0.18
C HIS A 244 -5.16 -22.42 0.74
N ASP A 245 -6.04 -23.34 0.34
CA ASP A 245 -6.20 -24.64 0.99
C ASP A 245 -5.06 -25.57 0.59
N ILE A 246 -3.88 -25.31 1.14
CA ILE A 246 -2.61 -26.00 0.90
C ILE A 246 -1.90 -26.28 2.23
N GLY A 247 -0.93 -27.19 2.21
CA GLY A 247 -0.17 -27.57 3.40
C GLY A 247 0.66 -26.42 3.97
N GLU A 248 0.98 -26.47 5.27
CA GLU A 248 1.71 -25.40 5.96
C GLU A 248 3.11 -25.15 5.35
N GLU A 249 3.82 -26.21 4.97
CA GLU A 249 5.10 -26.12 4.27
C GLU A 249 4.97 -25.44 2.89
N GLU A 250 3.89 -25.73 2.15
CA GLU A 250 3.61 -25.12 0.85
C GLU A 250 3.26 -23.63 0.99
N LYS A 251 2.60 -23.23 2.09
CA LYS A 251 2.36 -21.81 2.43
C LYS A 251 3.67 -21.08 2.68
N GLN A 252 4.56 -21.67 3.48
CA GLN A 252 5.89 -21.08 3.74
C GLN A 252 6.69 -20.94 2.46
N TYR A 253 6.71 -21.99 1.63
CA TYR A 253 7.37 -21.99 0.33
C TYR A 253 6.83 -20.88 -0.57
N ALA A 254 5.51 -20.72 -0.67
CA ALA A 254 4.88 -19.68 -1.48
C ALA A 254 5.29 -18.25 -1.07
N LEU A 255 5.48 -18.02 0.24
CA LEU A 255 5.91 -16.72 0.79
C LEU A 255 7.38 -16.43 0.50
N CYS A 256 8.25 -17.44 0.45
CA CYS A 256 9.68 -17.27 0.23
C CYS A 256 10.00 -16.60 -1.11
N TYR A 257 9.26 -16.97 -2.17
CA TYR A 257 9.57 -16.53 -3.54
C TYR A 257 8.71 -15.35 -4.02
N HIS A 258 8.21 -14.53 -3.10
CA HIS A 258 7.53 -13.30 -3.45
C HIS A 258 8.43 -12.36 -4.27
N SER A 259 7.83 -11.67 -5.24
CA SER A 259 8.55 -10.82 -6.18
C SER A 259 9.30 -9.66 -5.51
N GLU A 260 8.79 -9.13 -4.39
CA GLU A 260 9.50 -8.15 -3.55
C GLU A 260 10.82 -8.72 -3.01
N LYS A 261 10.81 -9.96 -2.50
CA LYS A 261 12.00 -10.60 -1.92
C LYS A 261 13.03 -10.91 -2.99
N LEU A 262 12.59 -11.37 -4.17
CA LEU A 262 13.47 -11.56 -5.33
C LEU A 262 14.12 -10.23 -5.78
N ALA A 263 13.34 -9.14 -5.83
CA ALA A 263 13.86 -7.82 -6.19
C ALA A 263 14.88 -7.31 -5.16
N ILE A 264 14.63 -7.50 -3.86
CA ILE A 264 15.57 -7.14 -2.79
C ILE A 264 16.84 -8.00 -2.88
N ALA A 265 16.71 -9.31 -3.04
CA ALA A 265 17.84 -10.23 -3.17
C ALA A 265 18.73 -9.87 -4.37
N PHE A 266 18.11 -9.58 -5.52
CA PHE A 266 18.85 -9.09 -6.69
C PHE A 266 19.54 -7.75 -6.41
N GLY A 267 18.84 -6.81 -5.79
CA GLY A 267 19.40 -5.53 -5.37
C GLY A 267 20.64 -5.69 -4.48
N LEU A 268 20.60 -6.61 -3.51
CA LEU A 268 21.73 -6.89 -2.60
C LEU A 268 22.98 -7.41 -3.33
N ILE A 269 22.82 -8.26 -4.34
CA ILE A 269 23.96 -8.84 -5.08
C ILE A 269 24.46 -7.97 -6.24
N ALA A 270 23.64 -7.04 -6.71
CA ALA A 270 23.93 -6.22 -7.88
C ALA A 270 24.35 -4.78 -7.53
N THR A 271 24.31 -4.38 -6.26
CA THR A 271 24.71 -3.03 -5.82
C THR A 271 25.66 -3.05 -4.62
N PRO A 272 26.62 -2.12 -4.53
CA PRO A 272 27.58 -2.05 -3.42
C PRO A 272 26.91 -1.83 -2.05
N PRO A 273 27.58 -2.23 -0.94
CA PRO A 273 27.11 -1.93 0.41
C PRO A 273 26.80 -0.45 0.64
N GLY A 274 25.76 -0.16 1.40
CA GLY A 274 25.30 1.20 1.70
C GLY A 274 24.38 1.84 0.67
N GLU A 275 24.32 1.33 -0.56
CA GLU A 275 23.43 1.90 -1.59
C GLU A 275 21.94 1.66 -1.26
N THR A 276 21.06 2.62 -1.57
CA THR A 276 19.61 2.46 -1.32
C THR A 276 18.97 1.54 -2.35
N LEU A 277 18.32 0.47 -1.88
CA LEU A 277 17.55 -0.43 -2.74
C LEU A 277 16.18 0.17 -3.02
N ARG A 278 15.75 0.18 -4.29
CA ARG A 278 14.45 0.73 -4.71
C ARG A 278 13.63 -0.33 -5.42
N VAL A 279 12.49 -0.67 -4.82
CA VAL A 279 11.56 -1.67 -5.37
C VAL A 279 10.21 -1.03 -5.64
N ILE A 280 9.61 -1.33 -6.78
CA ILE A 280 8.25 -0.91 -7.13
C ILE A 280 7.35 -2.14 -7.19
N LYS A 281 6.30 -2.17 -6.38
CA LYS A 281 5.30 -3.23 -6.34
C LYS A 281 4.00 -2.75 -6.99
N ASN A 282 3.43 -3.58 -7.87
CA ASN A 282 2.16 -3.26 -8.52
C ASN A 282 0.92 -3.49 -7.65
N LEU A 283 1.06 -4.17 -6.50
CA LEU A 283 0.04 -4.41 -5.48
C LEU A 283 0.39 -3.66 -4.20
N ARG A 284 -0.50 -3.68 -3.19
CA ARG A 284 -0.11 -3.36 -1.80
C ARG A 284 0.92 -4.40 -1.35
N ILE A 285 1.96 -3.97 -0.65
CA ILE A 285 2.92 -4.90 -0.04
C ILE A 285 2.20 -5.82 0.95
N CYS A 286 2.54 -7.12 1.00
CA CYS A 286 1.98 -8.01 2.00
C CYS A 286 2.75 -7.92 3.33
N GLY A 287 2.13 -8.39 4.42
CA GLY A 287 2.70 -8.26 5.77
C GLY A 287 4.02 -9.00 5.93
N ASP A 288 4.06 -10.22 5.42
CA ASP A 288 5.27 -11.01 5.39
C ASP A 288 6.45 -10.28 4.68
N CYS A 289 6.22 -9.74 3.48
CA CYS A 289 7.25 -8.96 2.76
C CYS A 289 7.63 -7.67 3.51
N HIS A 290 6.68 -7.02 4.19
CA HIS A 290 6.94 -5.82 4.98
C HIS A 290 7.84 -6.15 6.19
N VAL A 291 7.57 -7.24 6.90
CA VAL A 291 8.41 -7.74 8.01
C VAL A 291 9.80 -8.12 7.51
N VAL A 292 9.88 -8.86 6.40
CA VAL A 292 11.18 -9.23 5.80
C VAL A 292 11.98 -7.98 5.42
N ALA A 293 11.38 -6.99 4.76
CA ALA A 293 12.09 -5.76 4.39
C ALA A 293 12.65 -4.99 5.61
N LYS A 294 11.92 -4.96 6.74
CA LYS A 294 12.44 -4.43 8.01
C LYS A 294 13.66 -5.21 8.49
N LEU A 295 13.56 -6.54 8.58
CA LEU A 295 14.66 -7.36 9.08
C LEU A 295 15.90 -7.25 8.18
N ILE A 296 15.73 -7.19 6.85
CA ILE A 296 16.84 -7.00 5.92
C ILE A 296 17.49 -5.63 6.05
N SER A 297 16.72 -4.56 6.23
CA SER A 297 17.32 -3.24 6.42
C SER A 297 18.24 -3.20 7.64
N LYS A 298 17.87 -3.91 8.72
CA LYS A 298 18.69 -4.09 9.92
C LYS A 298 19.91 -5.00 9.68
N THR A 299 19.69 -6.21 9.16
CA THR A 299 20.75 -7.23 9.02
C THR A 299 21.84 -6.84 8.04
N TYR A 300 21.46 -6.19 6.94
CA TYR A 300 22.41 -5.80 5.88
C TYR A 300 22.84 -4.34 5.96
N GLY A 301 22.28 -3.55 6.88
CA GLY A 301 22.57 -2.11 6.98
C GLY A 301 22.23 -1.35 5.70
N ARG A 302 21.13 -1.72 5.04
CA ARG A 302 20.69 -1.13 3.77
C ARG A 302 19.38 -0.38 3.96
N VAL A 303 19.28 0.82 3.39
CA VAL A 303 17.99 1.49 3.23
C VAL A 303 17.25 0.82 2.07
N ILE A 304 16.03 0.38 2.32
CA ILE A 304 15.15 -0.19 1.29
C ILE A 304 13.94 0.74 1.14
N VAL A 305 13.65 1.16 -0.08
CA VAL A 305 12.48 1.96 -0.41
C VAL A 305 11.57 1.13 -1.31
N ILE A 306 10.41 0.75 -0.79
CA ILE A 306 9.39 0.03 -1.56
C ILE A 306 8.24 0.98 -1.86
N ARG A 307 7.98 1.22 -3.15
CA ARG A 307 6.77 1.91 -3.61
C ARG A 307 5.70 0.88 -3.90
N ASP A 308 4.57 0.93 -3.20
CA ASP A 308 3.39 0.15 -3.56
C ASP A 308 2.39 1.01 -4.37
N ARG A 309 1.15 0.53 -4.53
CA ARG A 309 0.10 1.28 -5.25
C ARG A 309 -0.21 2.65 -4.66
N ALA A 310 -0.09 2.82 -3.35
CA ALA A 310 -0.58 3.98 -2.62
C ALA A 310 0.55 4.91 -2.14
N ARG A 311 1.69 4.35 -1.73
CA ARG A 311 2.71 5.10 -1.00
C ARG A 311 4.10 4.45 -1.04
N PHE A 312 5.06 5.15 -0.45
CA PHE A 312 6.41 4.68 -0.19
C PHE A 312 6.53 4.16 1.24
N HIS A 313 7.23 3.05 1.36
CA HIS A 313 7.69 2.47 2.62
C HIS A 313 9.21 2.58 2.62
N ARG A 314 9.76 3.34 3.56
CA ARG A 314 11.21 3.43 3.75
C ARG A 314 11.59 2.58 4.94
N PHE A 315 12.33 1.51 4.68
CA PHE A 315 12.84 0.58 5.67
C PHE A 315 14.29 0.93 6.01
N GLU A 316 14.57 1.15 7.28
CA GLU A 316 15.89 1.48 7.79
C GLU A 316 16.00 0.98 9.24
N ASP A 317 17.11 0.32 9.58
CA ASP A 317 17.40 -0.21 10.91
C ASP A 317 16.22 -0.98 11.56
N GLY A 318 15.55 -1.85 10.80
CA GLY A 318 14.46 -2.66 11.34
C GLY A 318 13.12 -1.94 11.49
N GLN A 319 13.04 -0.68 11.09
CA GLN A 319 11.83 0.14 11.16
C GLN A 319 11.33 0.50 9.76
N CYS A 320 10.04 0.84 9.66
CA CYS A 320 9.44 1.36 8.44
C CYS A 320 8.84 2.75 8.70
N SER A 321 8.94 3.66 7.73
CA SER A 321 8.35 5.01 7.81
C SER A 321 6.84 5.02 8.05
N CYS A 322 6.14 3.93 7.77
CA CYS A 322 4.71 3.80 8.05
C CYS A 322 4.34 3.36 9.48
N ARG A 323 5.34 3.06 10.33
CA ARG A 323 5.13 2.61 11.72
C ARG A 323 4.21 1.39 11.85
N ASP A 324 4.33 0.47 10.91
CA ASP A 324 3.52 -0.75 10.79
C ASP A 324 2.02 -0.50 10.53
N TYR A 325 1.61 0.73 10.26
CA TYR A 325 0.27 1.07 9.80
C TYR A 325 0.20 1.01 8.27
N TRP A 326 0.21 -0.19 7.68
CA TRP A 326 0.30 -0.42 6.24
C TRP A 326 -0.81 -1.20 5.61
#